data_AF-A0A5E4HYN3-F1
#
_entry.id   AF-A0A5E4HYN3-F1
#
_cell.length_a   1.000
_cell.length_b   1.000
_cell.length_c   1.000
_cell.angle_alpha   90.00
_cell.angle_beta   90.00
_cell.angle_gamma   90.00
#
_symmetry.space_group_name_H-M   'P 1'
#
loop_
_entity.id
_entity.type
_entity.pdbx_description
1 polymer ?
#
loop_
_entity_poly.entity_id
_entity_poly.type
_entity_poly.pdbx_seq_one_letter_code
_entity_poly.pdbx_strand_id
1 'polypeptide(L)'
;MEFVEEVAFAAKHKDWMVVKKLLIEQNTAPEEIALALASIDKTLVRKAYEYAGVKAEVVEAYVARVAKKGRTFANLSAVFSTLKPGEVKAALLEACPTPAHYPLAESYFVKKLLEEIGFDPCLEPETLAKVYPQLKIPKPRGNFGKKKK
;
A
#
# COMPACT_ATOMS: atom_id res chain seq x y z
N MET A 1 1.94 -7.40 -35.62
CA MET A 1 0.96 -7.30 -34.53
C MET A 1 1.19 -5.93 -33.93
N GLU A 2 0.33 -4.96 -34.20
CA GLU A 2 0.45 -3.62 -33.58
C GLU A 2 0.03 -3.74 -32.12
N PHE A 3 0.90 -3.30 -31.21
CA PHE A 3 0.53 -3.17 -29.81
C PHE A 3 -0.27 -1.89 -29.65
N VAL A 4 -1.50 -2.00 -29.12
CA VAL A 4 -2.24 -0.85 -28.61
C VAL A 4 -1.45 -0.30 -27.42
N GLU A 5 -1.18 1.01 -27.40
CA GLU A 5 -0.52 1.64 -26.26
C GLU A 5 -1.50 1.64 -25.07
N GLU A 6 -1.14 0.98 -23.97
CA GLU A 6 -2.04 0.78 -22.84
C GLU A 6 -1.30 0.53 -21.52
N VAL A 7 -1.96 0.82 -20.39
CA VAL A 7 -1.65 0.26 -19.06
C VAL A 7 -2.70 -0.78 -18.75
N ALA A 8 -2.34 -2.01 -18.36
CA ALA A 8 -3.31 -3.05 -17.97
C ALA A 8 -2.78 -3.88 -16.80
N PHE A 9 -3.63 -4.22 -15.83
CA PHE A 9 -3.27 -5.05 -14.68
C PHE A 9 -4.38 -6.02 -14.36
N ALA A 10 -4.33 -7.26 -14.83
CA ALA A 10 -5.32 -8.29 -14.58
C ALA A 10 -4.79 -9.35 -13.61
N ALA A 11 -5.54 -9.71 -12.57
CA ALA A 11 -5.27 -10.80 -11.66
C ALA A 11 -6.53 -11.64 -11.51
N LYS A 12 -6.34 -12.95 -11.36
CA LYS A 12 -7.28 -13.99 -10.88
C LYS A 12 -6.46 -15.08 -10.19
N HIS A 13 -6.54 -15.19 -8.88
CA HIS A 13 -6.04 -16.33 -8.12
C HIS A 13 -7.08 -16.72 -7.08
N LYS A 14 -7.66 -17.93 -7.18
CA LYS A 14 -8.86 -18.32 -6.42
C LYS A 14 -9.92 -17.23 -6.57
N ASP A 15 -10.32 -16.62 -5.46
CA ASP A 15 -11.28 -15.51 -5.41
C ASP A 15 -10.62 -14.13 -5.59
N TRP A 16 -9.30 -14.05 -5.69
CA TRP A 16 -8.59 -12.78 -5.87
C TRP A 16 -8.55 -12.35 -7.33
N MET A 17 -9.46 -11.47 -7.73
CA MET A 17 -9.45 -10.88 -9.08
C MET A 17 -9.39 -9.36 -9.08
N VAL A 18 -8.58 -8.79 -9.98
CA VAL A 18 -8.48 -7.34 -10.21
C VAL A 18 -8.07 -7.09 -11.65
N VAL A 19 -8.81 -6.32 -12.46
CA VAL A 19 -8.33 -5.81 -13.76
C VAL A 19 -8.24 -4.29 -13.70
N LYS A 20 -7.12 -3.64 -14.06
CA LYS A 20 -6.99 -2.18 -14.13
C LYS A 20 -6.37 -1.80 -15.47
N LYS A 21 -7.17 -1.28 -16.39
CA LYS A 21 -6.73 -0.99 -17.76
C LYS A 21 -7.02 0.47 -18.14
N LEU A 22 -6.04 1.15 -18.71
CA LEU A 22 -6.04 2.49 -19.30
C LEU A 22 -5.55 2.32 -20.74
N LEU A 23 -6.31 2.76 -21.73
CA LEU A 23 -5.80 2.87 -23.10
C LEU A 23 -5.10 4.21 -23.22
N ILE A 24 -3.94 4.23 -23.86
CA ILE A 24 -3.14 5.43 -24.08
C ILE A 24 -3.44 5.92 -25.50
N GLU A 25 -3.99 7.13 -25.56
CA GLU A 25 -4.31 7.87 -26.77
C GLU A 25 -3.42 9.11 -26.87
N GLN A 26 -3.43 9.81 -28.01
CA GLN A 26 -2.60 11.00 -28.23
C GLN A 26 -2.76 12.11 -27.18
N ASN A 27 -3.91 12.15 -26.51
CA ASN A 27 -4.26 13.14 -25.50
C ASN A 27 -4.18 12.61 -24.05
N THR A 28 -3.75 11.36 -23.84
CA THR A 28 -3.60 10.81 -22.50
C THR A 28 -2.48 11.57 -21.77
N ALA A 29 -2.82 12.16 -20.64
CA ALA A 29 -1.88 12.97 -19.89
C ALA A 29 -0.90 12.07 -19.10
N PRO A 30 0.37 12.45 -18.93
CA PRO A 30 1.34 11.67 -18.15
C PRO A 30 0.88 11.35 -16.72
N GLU A 31 0.15 12.27 -16.07
CA GLU A 31 -0.39 12.05 -14.74
C GLU A 31 -1.50 10.98 -14.67
N GLU A 32 -2.20 10.70 -15.78
CA GLU A 32 -3.18 9.61 -15.86
C GLU A 32 -2.48 8.25 -15.86
N ILE A 33 -1.34 8.16 -16.55
CA ILE A 33 -0.46 6.98 -16.53
C ILE A 33 0.12 6.80 -15.12
N ALA A 34 0.61 7.87 -14.50
CA ALA A 34 1.11 7.83 -13.12
C ALA A 34 0.03 7.35 -12.12
N LEU A 35 -1.21 7.80 -12.28
CA LEU A 35 -2.34 7.36 -11.46
C LEU A 35 -2.63 5.86 -11.65
N ALA A 36 -2.62 5.38 -12.90
CA ALA A 36 -2.81 3.97 -13.18
C ALA A 36 -1.74 3.10 -12.50
N LEU A 37 -0.47 3.52 -12.55
CA LEU A 37 0.65 2.83 -11.90
C LEU A 37 0.56 2.87 -10.37
N ALA A 38 0.26 4.03 -9.78
CA ALA A 38 0.06 4.16 -8.33
C ALA A 38 -1.08 3.25 -7.82
N SER A 39 -2.19 3.18 -8.57
CA SER A 39 -3.29 2.27 -8.25
C SER A 39 -2.88 0.79 -8.35
N ILE A 40 -2.01 0.45 -9.32
CA ILE A 40 -1.43 -0.89 -9.46
C ILE A 40 -0.63 -1.27 -8.22
N ASP A 41 0.34 -0.44 -7.86
CA ASP A 41 1.22 -0.64 -6.70
C ASP A 41 0.44 -0.87 -5.41
N LYS A 42 -0.51 0.03 -5.11
CA LYS A 42 -1.36 -0.03 -3.89
C LYS A 42 -2.06 -1.38 -3.70
N THR A 43 -2.48 -2.02 -4.78
CA THR A 43 -3.13 -3.35 -4.71
C THR A 43 -2.13 -4.49 -4.61
N LEU A 44 -0.95 -4.34 -5.21
CA LEU A 44 0.06 -5.38 -5.23
C LEU A 44 0.75 -5.54 -3.89
N VAL A 45 1.08 -4.43 -3.23
CA VAL A 45 1.91 -4.42 -2.02
C VAL A 45 1.41 -5.42 -0.98
N ARG A 46 0.18 -5.28 -0.47
CA ARG A 46 -0.34 -6.16 0.58
C ARG A 46 -0.38 -7.63 0.11
N LYS A 47 -0.85 -7.86 -1.11
CA LYS A 47 -0.98 -9.21 -1.67
C LYS A 47 0.38 -9.89 -1.86
N ALA A 48 1.40 -9.15 -2.26
CA ALA A 48 2.75 -9.68 -2.44
C ALA A 48 3.28 -10.26 -1.11
N TYR A 49 3.10 -9.54 0.00
CA TYR A 49 3.51 -10.03 1.32
C TYR A 49 2.67 -11.21 1.80
N GLU A 50 1.35 -11.20 1.58
CA GLU A 50 0.48 -12.35 1.90
C GLU A 50 0.92 -13.62 1.12
N TYR A 51 1.21 -13.50 -0.18
CA TYR A 51 1.71 -14.63 -0.97
C TYR A 51 3.13 -15.06 -0.59
N ALA A 52 3.94 -14.14 -0.06
CA ALA A 52 5.25 -14.45 0.51
C ALA A 52 5.15 -15.07 1.92
N GLY A 53 3.94 -15.37 2.41
CA GLY A 53 3.70 -16.04 3.67
C GLY A 53 3.69 -15.12 4.90
N VAL A 54 3.86 -13.81 4.72
CA VAL A 54 3.77 -12.84 5.83
C VAL A 54 2.30 -12.65 6.21
N LYS A 55 2.00 -12.84 7.50
CA LYS A 55 0.67 -12.51 8.07
C LYS A 55 0.53 -11.00 8.20
N ALA A 56 0.06 -10.36 7.13
CA ALA A 56 -0.04 -8.91 7.02
C ALA A 56 -0.82 -8.28 8.19
N GLU A 57 -1.87 -8.95 8.66
CA GLU A 57 -2.72 -8.55 9.79
C GLU A 57 -1.95 -8.43 11.12
N VAL A 58 -0.94 -9.28 11.36
CA VAL A 58 -0.11 -9.23 12.56
C VAL A 58 0.79 -8.00 12.53
N VAL A 59 1.41 -7.73 11.37
CA VAL A 59 2.24 -6.54 11.16
C VAL A 59 1.41 -5.26 11.30
N GLU A 60 0.25 -5.20 10.64
CA GLU A 60 -0.67 -4.05 10.70
C GLU A 60 -1.17 -3.78 12.12
N ALA A 61 -1.51 -4.83 12.89
CA ALA A 61 -1.89 -4.69 14.29
C ALA A 61 -0.74 -4.14 15.15
N TYR A 62 0.49 -4.59 14.90
CA TYR A 62 1.65 -4.06 15.60
C TYR A 62 1.92 -2.59 15.25
N VAL A 63 1.84 -2.23 13.96
CA VAL A 63 1.97 -0.85 13.50
C VAL A 63 0.94 0.06 14.18
N ALA A 64 -0.33 -0.34 14.24
CA ALA A 64 -1.38 0.44 14.90
C ALA A 64 -1.10 0.69 16.39
N ARG A 65 -0.38 -0.22 17.06
CA ARG A 65 0.02 -0.07 18.46
C ARG A 65 1.18 0.91 18.66
N VAL A 66 2.15 0.95 17.74
CA VAL A 66 3.39 1.73 17.91
C VAL A 66 3.38 3.05 17.17
N ALA A 67 2.56 3.18 16.13
CA ALA A 67 2.45 4.40 15.36
C ALA A 67 1.76 5.50 16.16
N LYS A 68 2.26 6.73 16.02
CA LYS A 68 1.59 7.95 16.46
C LYS A 68 1.31 8.81 15.25
N LYS A 69 0.06 9.19 15.05
CA LYS A 69 -0.33 10.02 13.90
C LYS A 69 0.36 11.37 13.95
N GLY A 70 0.93 11.79 12.83
CA GLY A 70 1.58 13.09 12.73
C GLY A 70 2.61 13.11 11.61
N ARG A 71 2.29 13.78 10.50
CA ARG A 71 3.16 13.89 9.32
C ARG A 71 4.26 14.95 9.53
N THR A 72 5.16 14.71 10.47
CA THR A 72 6.35 15.55 10.69
C THR A 72 7.60 14.69 10.90
N PHE A 73 8.77 15.18 10.50
CA PHE A 73 10.04 14.48 10.74
C PHE A 73 10.37 14.36 12.22
N ALA A 74 9.92 15.31 13.05
CA ALA A 74 10.04 15.22 14.50
C ALA A 74 9.24 14.03 15.05
N ASN A 75 7.99 13.85 14.60
CA ASN A 75 7.18 12.71 15.00
C ASN A 75 7.74 11.38 14.47
N LEU A 76 8.24 11.37 13.23
CA LEU A 76 8.94 10.22 12.65
C LEU A 76 10.10 9.77 13.55
N SER A 77 11.00 10.70 13.87
CA SER A 77 12.15 10.46 14.76
C SER A 77 11.69 9.98 16.14
N ALA A 78 10.65 10.60 16.72
CA ALA A 78 10.10 10.20 18.01
C ALA A 78 9.56 8.76 17.98
N VAL A 79 8.81 8.37 16.95
CA VAL A 79 8.29 7.00 16.82
C VAL A 79 9.45 6.01 16.74
N PHE A 80 10.42 6.22 15.85
CA PHE A 80 11.57 5.32 15.71
C PHE A 80 12.40 5.23 17.00
N SER A 81 12.54 6.33 17.74
CA SER A 81 13.27 6.35 19.01
C SER A 81 12.59 5.52 20.11
N THR A 82 11.28 5.30 20.02
CA THR A 82 10.53 4.45 20.99
C THR A 82 10.54 2.97 20.64
N LEU A 83 10.90 2.61 19.41
CA LEU A 83 10.93 1.21 18.99
C LEU A 83 12.13 0.50 19.59
N LYS A 84 11.87 -0.53 20.40
CA LYS A 84 12.95 -1.39 20.92
C LYS A 84 13.22 -2.53 19.93
N PRO A 85 14.45 -2.70 19.42
CA PRO A 85 14.75 -3.69 18.40
C PRO A 85 14.33 -5.12 18.76
N GLY A 86 14.49 -5.53 20.02
CA GLY A 86 14.07 -6.85 20.49
C GLY A 86 12.56 -7.05 20.48
N GLU A 87 11.79 -6.04 20.88
CA GLU A 87 10.32 -6.08 20.89
C GLU A 87 9.75 -6.07 19.47
N VAL A 88 10.33 -5.24 18.58
CA VAL A 88 9.99 -5.23 17.15
C VAL A 88 10.26 -6.59 16.54
N LYS A 89 11.47 -7.13 16.76
CA LYS A 89 11.86 -8.42 16.18
C LYS A 89 10.94 -9.56 16.64
N ALA A 90 10.62 -9.60 17.93
CA ALA A 90 9.69 -10.60 18.47
C ALA A 90 8.30 -10.49 17.83
N ALA A 91 7.74 -9.28 17.77
CA ALA A 91 6.42 -9.04 17.17
C ALA A 91 6.36 -9.42 15.68
N LEU A 92 7.41 -9.11 14.92
CA LEU A 92 7.46 -9.43 13.48
C LEU A 92 7.69 -10.91 13.21
N LEU A 93 8.38 -11.63 14.10
CA LEU A 93 8.54 -13.09 13.97
C LEU A 93 7.20 -13.83 14.13
N GLU A 94 6.23 -13.31 14.88
CA GLU A 94 4.87 -13.88 14.97
C GLU A 94 4.12 -13.83 13.62
N ALA A 95 4.46 -12.83 12.80
CA ALA A 95 3.93 -12.68 11.44
C ALA A 95 4.60 -13.62 10.42
N CYS A 96 5.70 -14.26 10.80
CA CYS A 96 6.50 -15.10 9.92
C CYS A 96 6.14 -16.59 10.06
N PRO A 97 6.09 -17.36 8.95
CA PRO A 97 5.93 -18.81 9.02
C PRO A 97 7.22 -19.49 9.49
N THR A 98 8.38 -18.93 9.16
CA THR A 98 9.69 -19.34 9.68
C THR A 98 10.56 -18.11 9.92
N PRO A 99 11.58 -18.18 10.80
CA PRO A 99 12.48 -17.04 11.05
C PRO A 99 13.16 -16.45 9.81
N ALA A 100 13.32 -17.23 8.74
CA ALA A 100 13.89 -16.77 7.48
C ALA A 100 13.04 -15.70 6.76
N HIS A 101 11.75 -15.60 7.08
CA HIS A 101 10.84 -14.61 6.48
C HIS A 101 10.92 -13.24 7.17
N TYR A 102 11.70 -13.11 8.25
CA TYR A 102 11.82 -11.87 9.01
C TYR A 102 12.12 -10.63 8.15
N PRO A 103 13.05 -10.66 7.16
CA PRO A 103 13.30 -9.49 6.31
C PRO A 103 12.08 -9.02 5.52
N LEU A 104 11.17 -9.93 5.16
CA LEU A 104 9.92 -9.59 4.46
C LEU A 104 8.95 -8.87 5.41
N ALA A 105 8.78 -9.40 6.63
CA ALA A 105 7.94 -8.78 7.64
C ALA A 105 8.48 -7.39 8.05
N GLU A 106 9.80 -7.25 8.17
CA GLU A 106 10.46 -5.98 8.48
C GLU A 106 10.26 -4.93 7.36
N SER A 107 10.42 -5.33 6.10
CA SER A 107 10.16 -4.44 4.97
C SER A 107 8.70 -3.96 4.92
N TYR A 108 7.75 -4.88 5.14
CA TYR A 108 6.33 -4.53 5.20
C TYR A 108 6.01 -3.62 6.39
N PHE A 109 6.60 -3.90 7.55
CA PHE A 109 6.45 -3.08 8.77
C PHE A 109 6.88 -1.65 8.54
N VAL A 110 8.07 -1.40 7.98
CA VAL A 110 8.55 -0.04 7.73
C VAL A 110 7.60 0.71 6.80
N LYS A 111 7.14 0.08 5.71
CA LYS A 111 6.17 0.69 4.80
C LYS A 111 4.89 1.09 5.53
N LYS A 112 4.31 0.15 6.28
CA LYS A 112 3.04 0.36 7.00
C LYS A 112 3.17 1.38 8.13
N LEU A 113 4.30 1.41 8.83
CA LEU A 113 4.57 2.39 9.86
C LEU A 113 4.60 3.82 9.30
N LEU A 114 5.27 4.00 8.16
CA LEU A 114 5.31 5.30 7.48
C LEU A 114 3.92 5.75 7.05
N GLU A 115 3.13 4.85 6.45
CA GLU A 115 1.74 5.10 6.07
C GLU A 115 0.88 5.53 7.28
N GLU A 116 0.97 4.81 8.40
CA GLU A 116 0.17 5.09 9.61
C GLU A 116 0.55 6.42 10.28
N ILE A 117 1.82 6.83 10.15
CA ILE A 117 2.30 8.16 10.62
C ILE A 117 1.79 9.28 9.68
N GLY A 118 1.41 8.95 8.44
CA GLY A 118 0.89 9.88 7.43
C GLY A 118 1.89 10.23 6.33
N PHE A 119 2.98 9.47 6.19
CA PHE A 119 3.90 9.55 5.05
C PHE A 119 3.49 8.55 3.97
N ASP A 120 3.61 8.96 2.71
CA ASP A 120 3.40 8.07 1.57
C ASP A 120 4.79 7.63 1.07
N PRO A 121 5.29 6.43 1.43
CA PRO A 121 6.61 5.96 0.98
C PRO A 121 6.64 5.64 -0.52
N CYS A 122 5.47 5.53 -1.14
CA CYS A 122 5.25 5.31 -2.56
C CYS A 122 4.27 6.37 -3.08
N LEU A 123 4.19 6.55 -4.40
CA LEU A 123 3.23 7.47 -4.98
C LEU A 123 1.81 6.93 -4.79
N GLU A 124 1.01 7.60 -3.96
CA GLU A 124 -0.38 7.22 -3.70
C GLU A 124 -1.35 7.98 -4.63
N PRO A 125 -2.44 7.33 -5.11
CA PRO A 125 -3.48 7.99 -5.90
C PRO A 125 -4.00 9.28 -5.26
N GLU A 126 -4.17 9.29 -3.94
CA GLU A 126 -4.68 10.43 -3.18
C GLU A 126 -3.72 11.62 -3.19
N THR A 127 -2.41 11.37 -3.26
CA THR A 127 -1.40 12.42 -3.39
C THR A 127 -1.36 12.98 -4.81
N LEU A 128 -1.54 12.13 -5.83
CA LEU A 128 -1.71 12.58 -7.22
C LEU A 128 -2.96 13.44 -7.40
N ALA A 129 -4.11 13.06 -6.84
CA ALA A 129 -5.34 13.87 -6.96
C ALA A 129 -5.27 15.23 -6.29
N LYS A 130 -4.40 15.42 -5.29
CA LYS A 130 -4.17 16.75 -4.69
C LYS A 130 -3.42 17.68 -5.65
N VAL A 131 -2.49 17.13 -6.43
CA VAL A 131 -1.65 17.87 -7.39
C VAL A 131 -2.37 18.05 -8.73
N TYR A 132 -3.14 17.05 -9.14
CA TYR A 132 -3.89 17.01 -10.39
C TYR A 132 -5.38 16.75 -10.11
N PRO A 133 -6.15 17.76 -9.64
CA PRO A 133 -7.56 17.60 -9.26
C PRO A 133 -8.47 17.17 -10.41
N GLN A 134 -8.03 17.34 -11.66
CA GLN A 134 -8.72 16.87 -12.86
C GLN A 134 -8.71 15.35 -13.00
N LEU A 135 -7.80 14.65 -12.32
CA LEU A 135 -7.74 13.20 -12.32
C LEU A 135 -9.00 12.63 -11.66
N LYS A 136 -9.86 12.02 -12.47
CA LYS A 136 -11.07 11.33 -11.99
C LYS A 136 -10.67 10.03 -11.31
N ILE A 137 -10.34 10.05 -10.02
CA ILE A 137 -10.16 8.81 -9.25
C ILE A 137 -11.53 8.12 -9.12
N PRO A 138 -11.72 6.92 -9.70
CA PRO A 138 -12.96 6.19 -9.50
C PRO A 138 -13.08 5.87 -8.01
N LYS A 139 -14.17 6.32 -7.37
CA LYS A 139 -14.46 5.89 -6.00
C LYS A 139 -14.51 4.35 -5.99
N PRO A 140 -13.94 3.67 -4.98
CA PRO A 140 -13.98 2.23 -4.90
C PRO A 140 -15.42 1.73 -5.08
N ARG A 141 -15.67 0.89 -6.08
CA ARG A 141 -16.96 0.21 -6.24
C ARG A 141 -17.05 -0.89 -5.19
N GLY A 142 -17.58 -0.54 -4.03
CA GLY A 142 -17.79 -1.44 -2.91
C GLY A 142 -18.54 -0.70 -1.79
N ASN A 143 -19.58 -1.33 -1.26
CA ASN A 143 -20.38 -0.77 -0.17
C ASN A 143 -19.54 -0.78 1.11
N PHE A 144 -18.75 0.27 1.36
CA PHE A 144 -18.23 0.55 2.70
C PHE A 144 -19.45 0.82 3.56
N GLY A 145 -19.92 -0.23 4.24
CA GLY A 145 -21.14 -0.24 5.02
C GLY A 145 -21.27 1.06 5.80
N LYS A 146 -22.12 1.96 5.30
CA LYS A 146 -22.75 2.95 6.16
C LYS A 146 -23.48 2.12 7.21
N LYS A 147 -22.88 1.97 8.39
CA LYS A 147 -23.67 1.64 9.58
C LYS A 147 -24.80 2.66 9.57
N LYS A 148 -26.03 2.17 9.34
CA LYS A 148 -27.22 2.97 9.53
C LYS A 148 -27.16 3.52 10.97
N LYS A 149 -27.49 4.81 11.10
CA LYS A 149 -27.68 5.50 12.36
C LYS A 149 -28.54 4.70 13.32
#